data_AF-A0A6N7IRL1-F1
#
_entry.id   AF-A0A6N7IRL1-F1
#
_cell.length_a   1.000
_cell.length_b   1.000
_cell.length_c   1.000
_cell.angle_alpha   90.00
_cell.angle_beta   90.00
_cell.angle_gamma   90.00
#
_symmetry.space_group_name_H-M   'P 1'
#
loop_
_entity.id
_entity.type
_entity.pdbx_description
1 polymer ?
#
loop_
_entity_poly.entity_id
_entity_poly.type
_entity_poly.pdbx_seq_one_letter_code
_entity_poly.pdbx_strand_id
1 'polypeptide(L)'
;MANKTLRRLELRLPVNHPVWLYPPGQRAARIREWIDLALRLEERLARIEEKLDALAAGGITAPAPAPVESEKQKSKPRIDPAIFLKL
;
A
#
# COMPACT_ATOMS: atom_id res chain seq x y z
N MET A 1 21.57 29.92 -20.80
CA MET A 1 21.26 28.47 -20.86
C MET A 1 19.75 28.32 -20.76
N ALA A 2 19.12 27.74 -21.78
CA ALA A 2 17.69 27.89 -22.04
C ALA A 2 16.78 27.12 -21.06
N ASN A 3 16.11 27.82 -20.14
CA ASN A 3 14.96 27.34 -19.35
C ASN A 3 13.69 27.12 -20.22
N LYS A 4 13.82 26.55 -21.43
CA LYS A 4 12.77 26.60 -22.46
C LYS A 4 11.64 25.58 -22.34
N THR A 5 11.59 24.72 -21.32
CA THR A 5 10.62 23.60 -21.33
C THR A 5 10.00 23.21 -19.99
N LEU A 6 10.00 24.06 -18.97
CA LEU A 6 9.17 23.82 -17.78
C LEU A 6 7.88 24.62 -17.90
N ARG A 7 6.73 23.92 -17.95
CA ARG A 7 5.40 24.55 -17.87
C ARG A 7 4.96 24.62 -16.41
N ARG A 8 4.38 25.75 -16.01
CA ARG A 8 3.80 25.93 -14.67
C ARG A 8 2.43 25.26 -14.63
N LEU A 9 2.22 24.42 -13.62
CA LEU A 9 0.95 23.80 -13.30
C LEU A 9 0.38 24.49 -12.06
N GLU A 10 -0.86 24.97 -12.13
CA GLU A 10 -1.58 25.52 -10.98
C GLU A 10 -2.70 24.57 -10.57
N LEU A 11 -2.70 24.16 -9.32
CA LEU A 11 -3.65 23.20 -8.77
C LEU A 11 -4.37 23.81 -7.57
N ARG A 12 -5.68 23.59 -7.49
CA ARG A 12 -6.48 23.85 -6.29
C ARG A 12 -6.70 22.53 -5.57
N LEU A 13 -6.22 22.43 -4.34
CA LEU A 13 -6.38 21.26 -3.50
C LEU A 13 -7.33 21.54 -2.34
N PRO A 14 -8.08 20.55 -1.86
CA PRO A 14 -8.93 20.68 -0.67
C PRO A 14 -8.14 21.17 0.55
N VAL A 15 -8.79 21.87 1.48
CA VAL A 15 -8.14 22.42 2.68
C VAL A 15 -7.57 21.31 3.59
N ASN A 16 -8.12 20.11 3.52
CA ASN A 16 -7.67 18.92 4.27
C ASN A 16 -6.63 18.08 3.50
N HIS A 17 -6.08 18.57 2.39
CA HIS A 17 -5.13 17.79 1.60
C HIS A 17 -3.82 17.52 2.39
N PRO A 18 -3.25 16.30 2.35
CA PRO A 18 -2.06 15.94 3.11
C PRO A 18 -0.83 16.82 2.84
N VAL A 19 -0.76 17.45 1.66
CA VAL A 19 0.35 18.36 1.34
C VAL A 19 0.47 19.54 2.31
N TRP A 20 -0.65 19.94 2.95
CA TRP A 20 -0.65 21.09 3.86
C TRP A 20 0.03 20.79 5.19
N LEU A 21 0.29 19.52 5.51
CA LEU A 21 1.11 19.10 6.65
C LEU A 21 2.58 19.52 6.48
N TYR A 22 3.03 19.76 5.25
CA TYR A 22 4.41 20.21 4.99
C TYR A 22 4.55 21.74 5.06
N PRO A 23 5.73 22.25 5.47
CA PRO A 23 6.01 23.69 5.47
C PRO A 23 5.86 24.33 4.08
N PRO A 24 5.43 25.60 3.96
CA PRO A 24 5.08 26.24 2.69
C PRO A 24 6.19 26.25 1.62
N GLY A 25 7.47 26.20 2.01
CA GLY A 25 8.59 26.09 1.06
C GLY A 25 8.88 24.68 0.52
N GLN A 26 8.33 23.63 1.14
CA GLN A 26 8.60 22.23 0.77
C GLN A 26 7.47 21.60 -0.03
N ARG A 27 6.26 22.17 0.01
CA ARG A 27 5.04 21.60 -0.59
C ARG A 27 5.20 21.31 -2.08
N ALA A 28 5.76 22.25 -2.84
CA ALA A 28 5.95 22.10 -4.27
C ALA A 28 6.93 20.96 -4.61
N ALA A 29 8.00 20.81 -3.82
CA ALA A 29 8.94 19.70 -3.99
C ALA A 29 8.28 18.36 -3.67
N ARG A 30 7.52 18.28 -2.58
CA ARG A 30 6.76 17.07 -2.21
C ARG A 30 5.70 16.68 -3.24
N ILE A 31 4.94 17.64 -3.77
CA ILE A 31 3.97 17.38 -4.84
C ILE A 31 4.67 16.80 -6.07
N ARG A 32 5.84 17.35 -6.45
CA ARG A 32 6.60 16.82 -7.59
C ARG A 32 7.03 15.37 -7.35
N GLU A 33 7.61 15.08 -6.18
CA GLU A 33 7.97 13.72 -5.79
C GLU A 33 6.77 12.77 -5.83
N TRP A 34 5.59 13.22 -5.37
CA TRP A 34 4.37 12.43 -5.42
C TRP A 34 3.90 12.15 -6.83
N ILE A 35 3.96 13.14 -7.73
CA ILE A 35 3.60 12.96 -9.15
C ILE A 35 4.57 11.97 -9.81
N ASP A 36 5.88 12.12 -9.57
CA ASP A 36 6.89 11.22 -10.13
C ASP A 36 6.71 9.78 -9.63
N LEU A 37 6.36 9.61 -8.35
CA LEU A 37 6.04 8.30 -7.78
C LEU A 37 4.75 7.72 -8.35
N ALA A 38 3.70 8.54 -8.51
CA ALA A 38 2.43 8.11 -9.07
C ALA A 38 2.61 7.55 -10.49
N LEU A 39 3.36 8.25 -11.36
CA LEU A 39 3.63 7.79 -12.73
C LEU A 39 4.35 6.43 -12.75
N ARG A 40 5.36 6.25 -11.89
CA ARG A 40 6.09 4.97 -11.79
C ARG A 40 5.19 3.84 -11.27
N LEU A 41 4.27 4.15 -10.36
CA LEU A 41 3.32 3.18 -9.84
C LEU A 41 2.30 2.79 -10.91
N GLU A 42 1.78 3.74 -11.69
CA GLU A 42 0.88 3.46 -12.82
C GLU A 42 1.54 2.52 -13.84
N GLU A 43 2.78 2.79 -14.26
CA GLU A 43 3.52 1.89 -15.16
C GLU A 43 3.68 0.48 -14.59
N ARG A 44 3.96 0.38 -13.29
CA ARG A 44 4.14 -0.91 -12.62
C ARG A 44 2.82 -1.65 -12.47
N LEU A 45 1.72 -0.95 -12.20
CA LEU A 45 0.38 -1.53 -12.12
C LEU A 45 -0.07 -2.06 -13.48
N ALA A 46 0.13 -1.31 -14.56
CA ALA A 46 -0.18 -1.78 -15.91
C ALA A 46 0.54 -3.09 -16.24
N ARG A 47 1.83 -3.21 -15.89
CA ARG A 47 2.58 -4.46 -16.08
C ARG A 47 2.08 -5.62 -15.21
N ILE A 48 1.52 -5.32 -14.04
CA ILE A 48 0.93 -6.34 -13.17
C ILE A 48 -0.40 -6.81 -13.78
N GLU A 49 -1.22 -5.88 -14.23
CA GLU A 49 -2.49 -6.16 -14.92
C GLU A 49 -2.27 -7.03 -16.16
N GLU A 50 -1.31 -6.68 -17.02
CA GLU A 50 -0.94 -7.51 -18.19
C GLU A 50 -0.54 -8.93 -17.80
N LYS A 51 0.22 -9.09 -16.70
CA LYS A 51 0.62 -10.41 -16.21
C LYS A 51 -0.56 -11.19 -15.65
N LEU A 52 -1.46 -10.53 -14.93
CA LEU A 52 -2.67 -11.16 -14.39
C LEU A 52 -3.59 -11.62 -15.53
N ASP A 53 -3.76 -10.79 -16.56
CA ASP A 53 -4.53 -11.14 -17.75
C ASP A 53 -3.92 -12.34 -18.49
N ALA A 54 -2.59 -12.38 -18.63
CA ALA A 54 -1.90 -13.52 -19.23
C ALA A 54 -2.07 -14.82 -18.42
N LEU A 55 -2.03 -14.74 -17.08
CA LEU A 55 -2.27 -15.88 -16.21
C LEU A 55 -3.72 -16.35 -16.24
N ALA A 56 -4.67 -15.42 -16.29
CA ALA A 56 -6.09 -15.70 -16.42
C ALA A 56 -6.42 -16.36 -17.77
N ALA A 57 -5.86 -15.85 -18.86
CA ALA A 57 -5.97 -16.44 -20.20
C ALA A 57 -5.28 -17.81 -20.30
N GLY A 58 -4.17 -17.99 -19.57
CA GLY A 58 -3.43 -19.25 -19.46
C GLY A 58 -4.13 -20.32 -18.62
N GLY A 59 -5.33 -20.07 -18.08
CA GLY A 59 -6.12 -21.06 -17.36
C GLY A 59 -5.57 -21.41 -15.96
N ILE A 60 -4.69 -20.60 -15.39
CA ILE A 60 -4.21 -20.79 -14.02
C ILE A 60 -5.31 -20.28 -13.08
N THR A 61 -6.31 -21.11 -12.82
CA THR A 61 -7.20 -20.93 -11.68
C THR A 61 -6.38 -21.13 -10.42
N ALA A 62 -6.26 -20.08 -9.60
CA ALA A 62 -5.77 -20.24 -8.24
C ALA A 62 -6.53 -21.40 -7.59
N PRO A 63 -5.84 -22.36 -6.92
CA PRO A 63 -6.55 -23.41 -6.21
C PRO A 63 -7.51 -22.72 -5.24
N ALA A 64 -8.79 -23.11 -5.29
CA ALA A 64 -9.79 -22.59 -4.39
C ALA A 64 -9.23 -22.64 -2.96
N PRO A 65 -9.36 -21.55 -2.17
CA PRO A 65 -8.90 -21.60 -0.79
C PRO A 65 -9.58 -22.82 -0.16
N ALA A 66 -8.77 -23.79 0.29
CA ALA A 66 -9.27 -24.94 1.00
C ALA A 66 -10.20 -24.41 2.10
N PRO A 67 -11.36 -25.07 2.36
CA PRO A 67 -12.22 -24.67 3.46
C PRO A 67 -11.32 -24.57 4.68
N VAL A 68 -11.21 -23.35 5.22
CA VAL A 68 -10.48 -23.10 6.45
C VAL A 68 -11.28 -23.88 7.48
N GLU A 69 -10.85 -25.11 7.77
CA GLU A 69 -11.32 -25.83 8.94
C GLU A 69 -11.06 -24.87 10.08
N SER A 70 -12.13 -24.31 10.62
CA SER A 70 -12.11 -23.39 11.74
C SER A 70 -11.24 -24.02 12.81
N GLU A 71 -10.02 -23.51 12.96
CA GLU A 71 -9.07 -23.97 13.96
C GLU A 71 -9.81 -23.92 15.28
N LYS A 72 -10.09 -25.10 15.84
CA LYS A 72 -10.61 -25.24 17.20
C LYS A 72 -9.72 -24.36 18.06
N GLN A 73 -10.28 -23.28 18.60
CA GLN A 73 -9.61 -22.41 19.56
C GLN A 73 -9.07 -23.32 20.66
N LYS A 74 -7.77 -23.66 20.61
CA LYS A 74 -7.10 -24.31 21.72
C LYS A 74 -7.15 -23.30 22.86
N SER A 75 -8.05 -23.54 23.81
CA SER A 75 -8.12 -22.81 25.07
C SER A 75 -6.70 -22.64 25.60
N LYS A 76 -6.27 -21.38 25.75
CA LYS A 76 -4.97 -21.07 26.37
C LYS A 76 -4.86 -21.87 27.68
N PRO A 77 -3.77 -22.61 27.93
CA PRO A 77 -3.59 -23.25 29.22
C PRO A 77 -3.52 -22.14 30.28
N ARG A 78 -4.50 -22.12 31.19
CA ARG A 78 -4.52 -21.20 32.32
C ARG A 78 -3.51 -21.73 33.34
N ILE A 79 -2.35 -21.10 33.41
CA ILE A 79 -1.33 -21.45 34.41
C ILE A 79 -1.90 -21.11 35.79
N ASP A 80 -2.01 -22.11 36.66
CA ASP A 80 -2.45 -21.93 38.04
C ASP A 80 -1.29 -21.39 38.88
N PRO A 81 -1.38 -20.15 39.42
CA PRO A 81 -0.31 -19.58 40.23
C PRO A 81 -0.07 -20.33 41.55
N ALA A 82 -1.00 -21.17 42.01
CA ALA A 82 -0.85 -21.96 43.23
C ALA A 82 0.26 -23.03 43.14
N ILE A 83 0.69 -23.38 41.92
CA ILE A 83 1.82 -24.30 41.68
C ILE A 83 3.14 -23.71 42.23
N PHE A 84 3.28 -22.38 42.24
CA PHE A 84 4.52 -21.71 42.68
C PHE A 84 4.62 -21.47 44.19
N LEU A 85 3.58 -21.80 44.96
CA LEU A 85 3.49 -21.49 46.39
C LEU A 85 3.64 -22.72 47.30
N LYS A 86 4.01 -23.89 46.76
CA LYS A 86 4.39 -25.07 47.56
C LYS A 86 5.91 -25.25 47.52
N LEU A 87 6.60 -24.51 48.40
CA LEU A 87 7.95 -24.79 48.89
C LEU A 87 7.86 -25.08 50.38
#